data_AF-A0A8T5HV14-F1
#
_entry.id   AF-A0A8T5HV14-F1
#
_cell.length_a   1.000
_cell.length_b   1.000
_cell.length_c   1.000
_cell.angle_alpha   90.00
_cell.angle_beta   90.00
_cell.angle_gamma   90.00
#
_symmetry.space_group_name_H-M   'P 1'
#
loop_
_entity.id
_entity.type
_entity.pdbx_description
1 polymer ?
#
loop_
_entity_poly.entity_id
_entity_poly.type
_entity_poly.pdbx_seq_one_letter_code
_entity_poly.pdbx_strand_id
1 'polypeptide(L)' 'MEEYSAEEGNVKKENYSEEENLEESFMKGYTDEEKIVECAECGGAINEKKLIKEFEGEPHTFCSEACAEEFEESVGNN' A
#
# COMPACT_ATOMS: atom_id res chain seq x y z
N MET A 1 2.18 11.99 -66.59
CA MET A 1 2.07 13.15 -65.70
C MET A 1 0.60 13.46 -65.64
N GLU A 2 -0.02 13.25 -64.48
CA GLU A 2 -1.39 13.64 -64.07
C GLU A 2 -1.63 12.92 -62.73
N GLU A 3 -1.20 13.54 -61.63
CA GLU A 3 -2.05 14.24 -60.65
C GLU A 3 -3.05 13.29 -59.94
N TYR A 4 -2.65 12.81 -58.76
CA TYR A 4 -3.53 12.12 -57.82
C TYR A 4 -4.12 13.15 -56.85
N SER A 5 -5.42 13.44 -57.01
CA SER A 5 -6.21 14.20 -56.05
C SER A 5 -6.49 13.35 -54.80
N ALA A 6 -6.18 13.91 -53.63
CA ALA A 6 -6.56 13.36 -52.34
C ALA A 6 -8.01 13.75 -52.03
N GLU A 7 -8.88 12.77 -51.79
CA GLU A 7 -10.24 13.01 -51.31
C GLU A 7 -10.50 12.21 -50.03
N GLU A 8 -11.07 12.92 -49.07
CA GLU A 8 -11.09 12.66 -47.65
C GLU A 8 -12.05 11.52 -47.27
N GLY A 9 -11.54 10.55 -46.49
CA GLY A 9 -12.33 9.44 -45.98
C GLY A 9 -13.33 9.88 -44.91
N ASN A 10 -14.60 10.01 -45.29
CA ASN A 10 -15.72 10.14 -44.35
C ASN A 10 -16.22 8.73 -43.96
N VAL A 11 -15.63 8.14 -42.92
CA VAL A 11 -16.18 6.93 -42.28
C VAL A 11 -17.01 7.37 -41.08
N LYS A 12 -18.31 7.11 -41.17
CA LYS A 12 -19.32 7.44 -40.16
C LYS A 12 -18.99 6.76 -38.83
N LYS A 13 -18.91 7.56 -37.76
CA LYS A 13 -18.80 7.10 -36.38
C LYS A 13 -20.09 6.40 -35.96
N GLU A 14 -20.04 5.07 -35.87
CA GLU A 14 -21.04 4.29 -35.15
C GLU A 14 -20.74 4.37 -33.65
N ASN A 15 -21.82 4.58 -32.88
CA ASN A 15 -21.81 4.68 -31.43
C ASN A 15 -21.33 3.36 -30.80
N TYR A 16 -20.20 3.38 -30.10
CA TYR A 16 -19.91 2.47 -28.98
C TYR A 16 -18.81 3.14 -28.13
N SER A 17 -19.20 3.76 -27.02
CA SER A 17 -18.26 4.24 -26.00
C SER A 17 -18.39 3.31 -24.81
N GLU A 18 -17.59 2.25 -24.81
CA GLU A 18 -17.40 1.33 -23.68
C GLU A 18 -15.90 1.04 -23.47
N GLU A 19 -15.00 2.01 -23.72
CA GLU A 19 -13.55 1.83 -23.52
C GLU A 19 -12.91 2.78 -22.50
N GLU A 20 -13.68 3.62 -21.80
CA GLU A 20 -13.12 4.58 -20.83
C GLU A 20 -13.33 4.19 -19.34
N ASN A 21 -13.65 2.93 -19.04
CA ASN A 21 -13.88 2.49 -17.65
C ASN A 21 -13.16 1.19 -17.22
N LEU A 22 -12.30 0.63 -18.07
CA LEU A 22 -11.54 -0.58 -17.71
C LEU A 22 -10.16 -0.26 -17.10
N GLU A 23 -9.56 0.88 -17.45
CA GLU A 23 -8.29 1.33 -16.86
C GLU A 23 -8.44 1.79 -15.40
N GLU A 24 -9.59 2.37 -15.03
CA GLU A 24 -9.81 2.88 -13.66
C GLU A 24 -10.06 1.77 -12.62
N SER A 25 -10.38 0.55 -13.06
CA SER A 25 -10.60 -0.60 -12.19
C SER A 25 -9.34 -1.41 -11.90
N PHE A 26 -8.30 -1.32 -12.75
CA PHE A 26 -7.06 -2.08 -12.55
C PHE A 26 -6.13 -1.43 -11.50
N MET A 27 -6.26 -0.13 -11.26
CA MET A 27 -5.44 0.60 -10.27
C MET A 27 -6.07 0.72 -8.87
N LYS A 28 -7.32 0.30 -8.65
CA LYS A 28 -8.02 0.40 -7.36
C LYS A 28 -7.72 -0.75 -6.36
N GLY A 29 -6.80 -1.66 -6.70
CA GLY A 29 -6.54 -2.88 -5.94
C GLY A 29 -5.46 -2.80 -4.85
N TYR A 30 -4.79 -1.65 -4.66
CA TYR A 30 -3.68 -1.52 -3.70
C TYR A 30 -3.95 -0.56 -2.54
N THR A 31 -5.21 -0.19 -2.31
CA THR A 31 -5.56 0.79 -1.26
C THR A 31 -6.19 0.10 -0.04
N ASP A 32 -5.65 -1.05 0.34
CA ASP A 32 -5.75 -1.50 1.73
C ASP A 32 -4.33 -1.63 2.25
N GLU A 33 -3.72 -0.48 2.51
CA GLU A 33 -2.52 -0.41 3.33
C GLU A 33 -2.92 -0.74 4.77
N GLU A 34 -3.28 -2.00 5.01
CA GLU A 34 -3.38 -2.54 6.36
C GLU A 34 -2.03 -2.23 7.01
N LYS A 35 -2.03 -1.26 7.93
CA LYS A 35 -0.81 -0.86 8.63
C LYS A 35 -0.38 -2.02 9.51
N ILE A 36 0.46 -2.88 8.95
CA ILE A 36 1.10 -3.97 9.66
C ILE A 36 1.93 -3.30 10.76
N VAL A 37 1.60 -3.63 12.00
CA VAL A 37 2.35 -3.13 13.15
C VAL A 37 3.48 -4.11 13.40
N GLU A 38 4.71 -3.62 13.45
CA GLU A 38 5.88 -4.45 13.67
C GLU A 38 6.29 -4.40 15.14
N CYS A 39 6.84 -5.51 15.65
CA CYS A 39 7.40 -5.60 16.98
C CYS A 39 8.71 -4.79 17.06
N ALA A 40 8.85 -3.93 18.06
CA ALA A 40 10.02 -3.08 18.26
C ALA A 40 11.28 -3.87 18.64
N GLU A 41 11.13 -5.04 19.27
CA GLU A 41 12.24 -5.95 19.59
C GLU A 41 12.58 -6.86 18.40
N CYS A 42 11.71 -7.82 18.04
CA CYS A 42 12.04 -8.81 17.02
C CYS A 42 11.74 -8.41 15.56
N GLY A 43 11.07 -7.29 15.30
CA GLY A 43 10.64 -6.87 13.95
C GLY A 43 9.49 -7.69 13.36
N GLY A 44 8.88 -8.61 14.12
CA GLY A 44 7.79 -9.46 13.63
C GLY A 44 6.49 -8.68 13.40
N ALA A 45 5.73 -9.05 12.36
CA ALA A 45 4.40 -8.50 12.09
C ALA A 45 3.36 -8.91 13.15
N ILE A 46 2.58 -7.95 13.64
CA ILE A 46 1.56 -8.10 14.67
C ILE A 46 0.19 -7.78 14.07
N ASN A 47 -0.70 -8.76 14.04
CA ASN A 47 -2.01 -8.62 13.40
C ASN A 47 -3.14 -8.24 14.36
N GLU A 48 -3.16 -8.75 15.61
CA GLU A 48 -4.33 -8.61 16.48
C GLU A 48 -3.99 -8.21 17.93
N LYS A 49 -3.11 -8.96 18.59
CA LYS A 49 -2.70 -8.69 19.97
C LYS A 49 -1.35 -8.01 20.01
N LYS A 50 -1.39 -6.70 20.21
CA LYS A 50 -0.21 -5.87 20.39
C LYS A 50 -0.12 -5.34 21.81
N LEU A 51 1.07 -5.42 22.39
CA LEU A 51 1.39 -4.79 23.67
C LEU A 51 2.08 -3.46 23.38
N ILE A 52 1.60 -2.37 23.94
CA ILE A 52 2.22 -1.05 23.77
C ILE A 52 2.77 -0.64 25.13
N LYS A 53 4.08 -0.39 25.19
CA LYS A 53 4.78 0.12 26.37
C LYS A 53 5.53 1.39 26.00
N GLU A 54 5.65 2.31 26.95
CA GLU A 54 6.41 3.54 26.79
C GLU A 54 7.82 3.33 27.35
N PHE A 55 8.84 3.51 26.52
CA PHE A 55 10.25 3.45 26.89
C PHE A 55 10.93 4.75 26.45
N GLU A 56 11.70 5.38 27.35
CA GLU A 56 12.39 6.66 27.07
C GLU A 56 11.48 7.81 26.57
N GLY A 57 10.17 7.72 26.82
CA GLY A 57 9.18 8.68 26.34
C GLY A 57 8.64 8.40 24.93
N GLU A 58 9.02 7.27 24.31
CA GLU A 58 8.48 6.81 23.03
C GLU A 58 7.62 5.54 23.21
N PRO A 59 6.44 5.46 22.57
CA PRO A 59 5.61 4.26 22.61
C PRO A 59 6.14 3.20 21.64
N HIS A 60 6.55 2.05 22.19
CA HIS A 60 6.99 0.89 21.43
C HIS A 60 5.94 -0.23 21.47
N THR A 61 5.83 -0.99 20.38
CA THR A 61 4.84 -2.07 20.23
C THR A 61 5.51 -3.44 20.21
N PHE A 62 4.92 -4.44 20.86
CA PHE A 62 5.50 -5.78 21.03
C PHE A 62 4.49 -6.87 20.72
N CYS A 63 4.99 -7.99 20.19
CA CYS A 63 4.19 -9.17 19.89
C CYS A 63 3.89 -10.03 21.12
N SER A 64 4.69 -9.90 22.18
CA SER A 64 4.56 -10.67 23.42
C SER A 64 5.15 -9.92 24.62
N GLU A 65 4.81 -10.36 25.84
CA GLU A 65 5.39 -9.81 27.07
C GLU A 65 6.90 -10.07 27.16
N ALA A 66 7.36 -11.24 26.70
CA ALA A 66 8.78 -11.58 26.65
C ALA A 66 9.59 -10.57 25.83
N CYS A 67 9.13 -10.23 24.62
CA CYS A 67 9.78 -9.21 23.78
C CYS A 67 9.79 -7.83 24.46
N ALA A 68 8.77 -7.52 25.24
CA ALA A 68 8.69 -6.26 25.97
C ALA A 68 9.63 -6.22 27.19
N GLU A 69 9.84 -7.36 27.86
CA GLU A 69 10.82 -7.49 28.96
C GLU A 69 12.26 -7.44 28.43
N GLU A 70 12.58 -8.19 27.37
CA GLU A 70 13.93 -8.17 26.77
C GLU A 70 14.31 -6.79 26.23
N PHE A 71 13.33 -6.06 25.67
CA PHE A 71 13.53 -4.68 25.25
C PHE A 71 13.75 -3.74 26.44
N GLU A 72 12.97 -3.90 27.53
CA GLU A 72 13.12 -3.13 28.76
C GLU A 72 14.51 -3.33 29.40
N GLU A 73 15.01 -4.57 29.44
CA GLU A 73 16.36 -4.89 29.92
C GLU A 73 17.45 -4.31 29.01
N SER A 74 17.23 -4.31 27.69
CA SER A 74 18.18 -3.76 26.72
C SER A 74 18.26 -2.23 26.78
N VAL A 75 17.13 -1.55 26.97
CA VAL A 75 17.03 -0.09 27.06
C VAL A 75 17.42 0.42 28.44
N GLY A 76 17.04 -0.29 29.51
CA GLY A 76 17.30 0.12 30.90
C GLY A 76 18.76 -0.01 31.36
N ASN A 77 19.63 -0.62 30.55
CA ASN A 77 21.02 -0.87 30.92
C ASN A 77 22.04 0.09 30.25
N ASN A 78 21.59 1.26 29.77
CA ASN A 78 22.46 2.32 29.23
C ASN A 78 22.63 3.51 30.18
#